data_AF-A0A660WPF5-F1
#
_entry.id   AF-A0A660WPF5-F1
#
_cell.length_a   1.000
_cell.length_b   1.000
_cell.length_c   1.000
_cell.angle_alpha   90.00
_cell.angle_beta   90.00
_cell.angle_gamma   90.00
#
_symmetry.space_group_name_H-M   'P 1'
#
loop_
_entity.id
_entity.type
_entity.pdbx_description
1 polymer ?
#
loop_
_entity_poly.entity_id
_entity_poly.type
_entity_poly.pdbx_seq_one_letter_code
_entity_poly.pdbx_strand_id
1 'polypeptide(L)'
;MLIEKGACVGWYFQFLPIGKDPDTRLMATPEQRQRLRKFLEEVRATRSIFIGDFWNDGPFVGGCIAAGRRYIHINHKGDVEPCAFVHFAVDNIKEKSLVETLNSPFFKFLRSKQPFSKNLLTPCMIIDNPDILREAIKNRNAYPTHEDADQILKGEIACFLDSYSKRIKELTEQDWQNWLRRKSPVLNEACQ
;
A
#
# COMPACT_ATOMS: atom_id res chain seq x y z
N MET A 1 -21.64 -18.61 -4.34
CA MET A 1 -21.81 -17.97 -3.00
C MET A 1 -21.80 -16.43 -2.98
N LEU A 2 -20.87 -15.69 -3.62
CA LEU A 2 -20.96 -14.20 -3.71
C LEU A 2 -21.72 -13.71 -4.94
N ILE A 3 -21.37 -14.22 -6.13
CA ILE A 3 -22.00 -13.85 -7.41
C ILE A 3 -23.49 -14.19 -7.41
N GLU A 4 -23.84 -15.38 -6.95
CA GLU A 4 -25.24 -15.83 -6.81
C GLU A 4 -26.07 -14.94 -5.87
N LYS A 5 -25.42 -14.23 -4.94
CA LYS A 5 -26.07 -13.26 -4.04
C LYS A 5 -26.13 -11.85 -4.64
N GLY A 6 -25.75 -11.68 -5.90
CA GLY A 6 -25.78 -10.39 -6.62
C GLY A 6 -24.60 -9.45 -6.31
N ALA A 7 -23.51 -9.95 -5.71
CA ALA A 7 -22.35 -9.11 -5.45
C ALA A 7 -21.58 -8.82 -6.76
N CYS A 8 -21.49 -7.54 -7.12
CA CYS A 8 -20.76 -7.09 -8.32
C CYS A 8 -19.31 -6.68 -8.03
N VAL A 9 -19.02 -6.31 -6.78
CA VAL A 9 -17.70 -5.82 -6.33
C VAL A 9 -17.31 -6.50 -5.02
N GLY A 10 -16.05 -6.89 -4.89
CA GLY A 10 -15.43 -7.38 -3.67
C GLY A 10 -14.10 -6.68 -3.39
N TRP A 11 -13.73 -6.63 -2.12
CA TRP A 11 -12.42 -6.14 -1.69
C TRP A 11 -11.64 -7.28 -1.07
N TYR A 12 -10.40 -7.46 -1.51
CA TYR A 12 -9.49 -8.44 -0.95
C TYR A 12 -8.44 -7.73 -0.11
N PHE A 13 -8.41 -8.08 1.18
CA PHE A 13 -7.42 -7.57 2.11
C PHE A 13 -6.47 -8.66 2.57
N GLN A 14 -5.18 -8.35 2.62
CA GLN A 14 -4.15 -9.19 3.19
C GLN A 14 -3.88 -8.72 4.63
N PHE A 15 -3.58 -9.67 5.52
CA PHE A 15 -3.19 -9.33 6.88
C PHE A 15 -1.85 -8.57 6.87
N LEU A 16 -1.81 -7.46 7.59
CA LEU A 16 -0.59 -6.71 7.89
C LEU A 16 -0.27 -6.82 9.38
N PRO A 17 1.02 -6.84 9.77
CA PRO A 17 1.44 -6.99 11.16
C PRO A 17 1.40 -5.61 11.84
N ILE A 18 0.24 -4.96 11.83
CA ILE A 18 -0.01 -3.65 12.42
C ILE A 18 -1.09 -3.78 13.49
N GLY A 19 -1.12 -2.83 14.43
CA GLY A 19 -2.05 -2.87 15.55
C GLY A 19 -1.45 -3.56 16.77
N LYS A 20 -2.34 -4.02 17.65
CA LYS A 20 -1.98 -4.70 18.89
C LYS A 20 -1.46 -6.10 18.61
N ASP A 21 -0.38 -6.50 19.30
CA ASP A 21 0.23 -7.84 19.23
C ASP A 21 0.50 -8.33 17.79
N PRO A 22 1.28 -7.58 16.98
CA PRO A 22 1.50 -7.92 15.58
C PRO A 22 2.22 -9.26 15.39
N ASP A 23 1.62 -10.16 14.61
CA ASP A 23 2.15 -11.50 14.34
C ASP A 23 2.45 -11.69 12.84
N THR A 24 3.73 -11.70 12.48
CA THR A 24 4.19 -11.87 11.09
C THR A 24 3.89 -13.26 10.53
N ARG A 25 3.61 -14.27 11.37
CA ARG A 25 3.24 -15.63 10.93
C ARG A 25 1.86 -15.69 10.28
N LEU A 26 1.01 -14.70 10.55
CA LEU A 26 -0.32 -14.58 9.93
C LEU A 26 -0.28 -13.85 8.58
N MET A 27 0.85 -13.23 8.23
CA MET A 27 1.00 -12.61 6.92
C MET A 27 1.12 -13.66 5.83
N ALA A 28 0.49 -13.39 4.69
CA ALA A 28 0.73 -14.18 3.49
C ALA A 28 2.20 -14.05 3.07
N THR A 29 2.90 -15.16 2.86
CA THR A 29 4.28 -15.13 2.34
C THR A 29 4.35 -14.42 0.98
N PRO A 30 5.53 -13.92 0.56
CA PRO A 30 5.67 -13.31 -0.77
C PRO A 30 5.15 -14.20 -1.91
N GLU A 31 5.38 -15.51 -1.85
CA GLU A 31 4.89 -16.49 -2.80
C GLU A 31 3.36 -16.63 -2.76
N GLN A 32 2.77 -16.64 -1.57
CA GLN A 32 1.31 -16.68 -1.39
C GLN A 32 0.67 -15.40 -1.92
N ARG A 33 1.23 -14.22 -1.63
CA ARG A 33 0.78 -12.94 -2.20
C ARG A 33 0.84 -12.94 -3.71
N GLN A 34 1.92 -13.47 -4.30
CA GLN A 34 2.08 -13.53 -5.74
C GLN A 34 1.08 -14.50 -6.39
N ARG A 35 0.82 -15.65 -5.75
CA ARG A 35 -0.23 -16.59 -6.19
C ARG A 35 -1.61 -15.93 -6.12
N LEU A 36 -1.91 -15.22 -5.04
CA LEU A 36 -3.16 -14.47 -4.87
C LEU A 36 -3.36 -13.45 -6.00
N ARG A 37 -2.32 -12.68 -6.35
CA ARG A 37 -2.40 -11.72 -7.47
C ARG A 37 -2.84 -12.40 -8.77
N LYS A 38 -2.18 -13.49 -9.15
CA LYS A 38 -2.49 -14.24 -10.38
C LYS A 38 -3.91 -14.82 -10.33
N PHE A 39 -4.31 -15.36 -9.18
CA PHE A 39 -5.67 -15.84 -8.97
C PHE A 39 -6.72 -14.73 -9.15
N LEU A 40 -6.48 -13.53 -8.61
CA LEU A 40 -7.42 -12.40 -8.77
C LEU A 40 -7.47 -11.88 -10.23
N GLU A 41 -6.37 -11.94 -10.98
CA GLU A 41 -6.38 -11.69 -12.42
C GLU A 41 -7.27 -12.70 -13.15
N GLU A 42 -7.15 -13.99 -12.84
CA GLU A 42 -8.02 -15.04 -13.40
C GLU A 42 -9.49 -14.86 -13.03
N VAL A 43 -9.79 -14.53 -11.76
CA VAL A 43 -11.16 -14.27 -11.31
C VAL A 43 -11.76 -13.12 -12.08
N ARG A 44 -11.05 -12.01 -12.23
CA ARG A 44 -11.53 -10.84 -12.99
C ARG A 44 -11.72 -11.14 -14.48
N ALA A 45 -10.93 -12.05 -15.05
CA ALA A 45 -11.06 -12.45 -16.45
C ALA A 45 -12.20 -13.46 -16.70
N THR A 46 -12.58 -14.26 -15.71
CA THR A 46 -13.46 -15.43 -15.91
C THR A 46 -14.78 -15.35 -15.15
N ARG A 47 -14.94 -14.43 -14.20
CA ARG A 47 -16.10 -14.34 -13.33
C ARG A 47 -16.75 -12.97 -13.41
N SER A 48 -18.08 -12.93 -13.28
CA SER A 48 -18.88 -11.71 -13.27
C SER A 48 -18.85 -10.98 -11.92
N ILE A 49 -17.65 -10.73 -11.39
CA ILE A 49 -17.40 -9.95 -10.18
C ILE A 49 -16.06 -9.25 -10.29
N PHE A 50 -16.01 -7.96 -9.93
CA PHE A 50 -14.75 -7.24 -9.81
C PHE A 50 -14.21 -7.39 -8.40
N ILE A 51 -12.97 -7.86 -8.24
CA ILE A 51 -12.29 -7.89 -6.94
C ILE A 51 -11.11 -6.93 -6.97
N GLY A 52 -11.11 -5.94 -6.08
CA GLY A 52 -9.99 -5.03 -5.87
C GLY A 52 -9.06 -5.52 -4.76
N ASP A 53 -7.76 -5.50 -5.00
CA ASP A 53 -6.70 -5.88 -4.06
C ASP A 53 -5.84 -4.69 -3.67
N PHE A 54 -5.77 -4.41 -2.37
CA PHE A 54 -5.09 -3.23 -1.82
C PHE A 54 -3.57 -3.20 -2.02
N TRP A 55 -2.91 -4.34 -2.22
CA TRP A 55 -1.45 -4.43 -2.34
C TRP A 55 -0.96 -4.89 -3.70
N ASN A 56 -1.82 -5.56 -4.48
CA ASN A 56 -1.43 -6.10 -5.78
C ASN A 56 -1.91 -5.26 -6.98
N ASP A 57 -2.91 -4.41 -6.81
CA ASP A 57 -3.49 -3.62 -7.93
C ASP A 57 -2.79 -2.27 -8.18
N GLY A 58 -1.61 -2.06 -7.61
CA GLY A 58 -0.78 -0.88 -7.85
C GLY A 58 -0.61 -0.51 -9.34
N PRO A 59 -0.43 -1.46 -10.29
CA PRO A 59 -0.34 -1.11 -11.72
C PRO A 59 -1.59 -0.44 -12.30
N PHE A 60 -2.78 -0.71 -11.75
CA PHE A 60 -4.04 -0.16 -12.25
C PHE A 60 -4.34 1.24 -11.68
N VAL A 61 -3.83 1.55 -10.50
CA VAL A 61 -4.04 2.85 -9.81
C VAL A 61 -2.80 3.74 -9.82
N GLY A 62 -1.71 3.30 -10.47
CA GLY A 62 -0.46 4.02 -10.58
C GLY A 62 0.36 4.05 -9.29
N GLY A 63 0.40 2.96 -8.54
CA GLY A 63 1.13 2.79 -7.27
C GLY A 63 0.30 3.12 -6.03
N CYS A 64 0.95 3.44 -4.91
CA CYS A 64 0.25 3.79 -3.68
C CYS A 64 -0.64 5.04 -3.87
N ILE A 65 -1.84 5.02 -3.30
CA ILE A 65 -2.80 6.12 -3.37
C ILE A 65 -2.88 6.97 -2.08
N ALA A 66 -2.06 6.61 -1.08
CA ALA A 66 -1.96 7.24 0.24
C ALA A 66 -1.42 8.68 0.21
N ALA A 67 -1.34 9.29 1.38
CA ALA A 67 -0.75 10.61 1.63
C ALA A 67 -1.44 11.74 0.84
N GLY A 68 -2.76 11.63 0.67
CA GLY A 68 -3.56 12.66 0.00
C GLY A 68 -3.38 12.69 -1.51
N ARG A 69 -2.73 11.68 -2.11
CA ARG A 69 -2.71 11.54 -3.58
C ARG A 69 -4.11 11.21 -4.10
N ARG A 70 -4.81 10.28 -3.46
CA ARG A 70 -6.24 10.02 -3.69
C ARG A 70 -7.03 9.85 -2.40
N TYR A 71 -6.38 9.45 -1.30
CA TYR A 71 -7.05 9.30 -0.02
C TYR A 71 -6.12 9.60 1.16
N ILE A 72 -6.74 9.80 2.32
CA ILE A 72 -6.16 9.89 3.65
C ILE A 72 -7.07 9.14 4.62
N HIS A 73 -6.60 8.93 5.84
CA HIS A 73 -7.40 8.42 6.95
C HIS A 73 -7.43 9.48 8.05
N ILE A 74 -8.61 9.79 8.58
CA ILE A 74 -8.77 10.63 9.78
C ILE A 74 -9.35 9.72 10.85
N ASN A 75 -8.59 9.46 11.91
CA ASN A 75 -9.02 8.55 12.96
C ASN A 75 -10.03 9.21 13.94
N HIS A 76 -10.55 8.44 14.89
CA HIS A 76 -11.55 8.91 15.86
C HIS A 76 -11.06 10.04 16.79
N LYS A 77 -9.73 10.21 16.96
CA LYS A 77 -9.13 11.30 17.74
C LYS A 77 -8.94 12.57 16.91
N GLY A 78 -9.10 12.48 15.59
CA GLY A 78 -8.88 13.56 14.62
C GLY A 78 -7.49 13.58 14.00
N ASP A 79 -6.64 12.59 14.32
CA ASP A 79 -5.29 12.53 13.74
C ASP A 79 -5.39 12.19 12.25
N VAL A 80 -4.63 12.91 11.43
CA VAL A 80 -4.64 12.73 9.98
C VAL A 80 -3.49 11.84 9.56
N GLU A 81 -3.84 10.60 9.25
CA GLU A 81 -2.93 9.53 8.85
C GLU A 81 -2.88 9.42 7.31
N PRO A 82 -1.72 9.10 6.72
CA PRO A 82 -1.58 9.05 5.27
C PRO A 82 -2.32 7.86 4.65
N CYS A 83 -2.61 6.82 5.44
CA CYS A 83 -3.18 5.56 5.02
C CYS A 83 -3.90 4.93 6.22
N ALA A 84 -5.01 4.22 6.01
CA ALA A 84 -5.73 3.54 7.10
C ALA A 84 -4.91 2.44 7.80
N PHE A 85 -3.76 2.07 7.22
CA PHE A 85 -2.82 1.09 7.75
C PHE A 85 -1.52 1.74 8.27
N VAL A 86 -1.34 3.05 8.13
CA VAL A 86 -0.15 3.79 8.59
C VAL A 86 -0.55 4.69 9.74
N HIS A 87 -0.45 4.15 10.94
CA HIS A 87 -0.91 4.78 12.17
C HIS A 87 0.11 5.77 12.76
N PHE A 88 0.44 6.77 11.96
CA PHE A 88 1.33 7.87 12.30
C PHE A 88 0.77 9.19 11.81
N ALA A 89 0.86 10.22 12.64
CA ALA A 89 0.40 11.56 12.31
C ALA A 89 1.40 12.62 12.77
N VAL A 90 1.29 13.80 12.17
CA VAL A 90 1.94 15.04 12.63
C VAL A 90 0.92 16.16 12.86
N ASP A 91 -0.30 15.99 12.35
CA ASP A 91 -1.35 16.99 12.30
C ASP A 91 -2.67 16.37 12.77
N ASN A 92 -3.49 17.17 13.47
CA ASN A 92 -4.84 16.80 13.88
C ASN A 92 -5.84 17.79 13.26
N ILE A 93 -6.94 17.28 12.69
CA ILE A 93 -7.95 18.08 11.99
C ILE A 93 -8.70 19.07 12.90
N LYS A 94 -8.63 18.88 14.22
CA LYS A 94 -9.19 19.80 15.22
C LYS A 94 -8.35 21.07 15.37
N GLU A 95 -7.08 21.03 14.96
CA GLU A 95 -6.11 22.12 15.14
C GLU A 95 -5.73 22.79 13.82
N LYS A 96 -5.79 22.05 12.70
CA LYS A 96 -5.43 22.52 11.37
C LYS A 96 -6.51 22.16 10.37
N SER A 97 -6.70 23.00 9.36
CA SER A 97 -7.56 22.65 8.23
C SER A 97 -6.99 21.46 7.46
N LEU A 98 -7.87 20.79 6.70
CA LEU A 98 -7.45 19.69 5.85
C LEU A 98 -6.44 20.15 4.79
N VAL A 99 -6.61 21.36 4.24
CA VAL A 99 -5.69 21.93 3.23
C VAL A 99 -4.30 22.14 3.82
N GLU A 100 -4.20 22.66 5.04
CA GLU A 100 -2.92 22.84 5.74
C GLU A 100 -2.24 21.49 6.01
N THR A 101 -3.01 20.52 6.51
CA THR A 101 -2.53 19.17 6.80
C THR A 101 -2.01 18.46 5.54
N LEU A 102 -2.77 18.51 4.44
CA LEU A 102 -2.35 17.93 3.17
C LEU A 102 -1.10 18.60 2.58
N ASN A 103 -0.85 19.86 2.95
CA ASN A 103 0.32 20.63 2.55
C ASN A 103 1.48 20.56 3.56
N SER A 104 1.35 19.78 4.64
CA SER A 104 2.38 19.67 5.66
C SER A 104 3.65 18.96 5.13
N PRO A 105 4.83 19.21 5.74
CA PRO A 105 6.08 18.60 5.31
C PRO A 105 6.05 17.07 5.29
N PHE A 106 5.26 16.44 6.16
CA PHE A 106 5.09 14.99 6.22
C PHE A 106 4.36 14.45 4.98
N PHE A 107 3.20 15.02 4.67
CA PHE A 107 2.40 14.64 3.50
C PHE A 107 3.10 14.95 2.18
N LYS A 108 3.77 16.11 2.08
CA LYS A 108 4.58 16.47 0.90
C LYS A 108 5.74 15.51 0.69
N PHE A 109 6.43 15.11 1.75
CA PHE A 109 7.53 14.13 1.67
C PHE A 109 7.05 12.77 1.16
N LEU A 110 5.96 12.23 1.72
CA LEU A 110 5.41 10.96 1.26
C LEU A 110 5.00 11.03 -0.22
N ARG A 111 4.35 12.11 -0.65
CA ARG A 111 3.99 12.28 -2.07
C ARG A 111 5.21 12.45 -2.97
N SER A 112 6.28 13.11 -2.52
CA SER A 112 7.49 13.27 -3.35
C SER A 112 8.27 11.98 -3.53
N LYS A 113 8.03 10.97 -2.67
CA LYS A 113 8.60 9.63 -2.81
C LYS A 113 7.69 8.69 -3.63
N GLN A 114 6.49 9.12 -4.03
CA GLN A 114 5.60 8.30 -4.86
C GLN A 114 5.93 8.44 -6.36
N PRO A 115 5.89 7.33 -7.13
CA PRO A 115 5.66 5.96 -6.68
C PRO A 115 6.84 5.44 -5.85
N PHE A 116 6.54 4.76 -4.74
CA PHE A 116 7.54 4.26 -3.78
C PHE A 116 8.48 3.20 -4.36
N SER A 117 8.04 2.55 -5.45
CA SER A 117 8.81 1.57 -6.20
C SER A 117 8.60 1.80 -7.70
N LYS A 118 9.64 1.55 -8.50
CA LYS A 118 9.51 1.50 -9.97
C LYS A 118 8.65 0.31 -10.42
N ASN A 119 8.63 -0.75 -9.62
CA ASN A 119 7.77 -1.91 -9.80
C ASN A 119 6.45 -1.69 -9.05
N LEU A 120 5.40 -1.34 -9.79
CA LEU A 120 4.10 -1.01 -9.19
C LEU A 120 3.35 -2.21 -8.59
N LEU A 121 3.86 -3.43 -8.74
CA LEU A 121 3.41 -4.62 -7.98
C LEU A 121 3.86 -4.59 -6.52
N THR A 122 4.73 -3.64 -6.16
CA THR A 122 5.29 -3.45 -4.81
C THR A 122 5.04 -2.03 -4.29
N PRO A 123 3.76 -1.57 -4.21
CA PRO A 123 3.45 -0.16 -4.00
C PRO A 123 3.44 0.27 -2.52
N CYS A 124 3.43 -0.64 -1.54
CA CYS A 124 3.14 -0.29 -0.15
C CYS A 124 4.36 0.24 0.61
N MET A 125 4.25 1.37 1.32
CA MET A 125 5.33 1.88 2.18
C MET A 125 5.55 1.07 3.47
N ILE A 126 4.65 0.14 3.83
CA ILE A 126 4.81 -0.72 5.01
C ILE A 126 5.59 -1.99 4.64
N ILE A 127 5.04 -2.79 3.72
CA ILE A 127 5.58 -4.13 3.43
C ILE A 127 6.48 -4.20 2.20
N ASP A 128 6.39 -3.22 1.30
CA ASP A 128 7.16 -3.24 0.04
C ASP A 128 8.33 -2.25 0.07
N ASN A 129 8.20 -1.11 0.74
CA ASN A 129 9.23 -0.08 0.85
C ASN A 129 9.29 0.48 2.29
N PRO A 130 9.59 -0.39 3.29
CA PRO A 130 9.60 -0.01 4.72
C PRO A 130 10.60 1.10 5.06
N ASP A 131 11.67 1.22 4.28
CA ASP A 131 12.68 2.27 4.38
C ASP A 131 12.08 3.67 4.21
N ILE A 132 11.15 3.84 3.26
CA ILE A 132 10.47 5.12 3.02
C ILE A 132 9.61 5.52 4.22
N LEU A 133 8.91 4.57 4.83
CA LEU A 133 8.10 4.84 6.03
C LEU A 133 8.99 5.23 7.21
N ARG A 134 10.08 4.49 7.44
CA ARG A 134 11.05 4.82 8.51
C ARG A 134 11.68 6.20 8.30
N GLU A 135 12.04 6.53 7.06
CA GLU A 135 12.56 7.86 6.70
C GLU A 135 11.52 8.96 6.96
N ALA A 136 10.26 8.74 6.57
CA ALA A 136 9.16 9.68 6.78
C ALA A 136 8.96 10.00 8.25
N ILE A 137 8.91 8.96 9.09
CA ILE A 137 8.64 9.09 10.53
C ILE A 137 9.81 9.77 11.23
N LYS A 138 11.05 9.29 10.97
CA LYS A 138 12.26 9.84 11.60
C LYS A 138 12.50 11.30 11.25
N ASN A 139 12.30 11.70 9.99
CA ASN A 139 12.68 13.03 9.53
C ASN A 139 11.58 14.09 9.69
N ARG A 140 10.37 13.69 10.10
CA ARG A 140 9.20 14.59 10.17
C ARG A 140 8.49 14.56 11.52
N ASN A 141 9.08 13.91 12.52
CA ASN A 141 8.56 13.80 13.89
C ASN A 141 7.10 13.30 13.93
N ALA A 142 6.77 12.32 13.08
CA ALA A 142 5.45 11.69 13.14
C ALA A 142 5.35 10.83 14.40
N TYR A 143 4.28 11.02 15.17
CA TYR A 143 4.02 10.25 16.38
C TYR A 143 3.06 9.09 16.09
N PRO A 144 3.17 7.96 16.81
CA PRO A 144 2.24 6.85 16.69
C PRO A 144 0.84 7.24 17.18
N THR A 145 -0.21 6.87 16.46
CA THR A 145 -1.61 7.26 16.78
C THR A 145 -2.38 6.19 17.58
N HIS A 146 -1.82 4.98 17.69
CA HIS A 146 -2.28 3.93 18.60
C HIS A 146 -1.10 3.22 19.30
N GLU A 147 -1.40 2.48 20.36
CA GLU A 147 -0.44 1.66 21.11
C GLU A 147 0.19 0.58 20.20
N ASP A 148 1.51 0.41 20.24
CA ASP A 148 2.28 -0.52 19.39
C ASP A 148 2.36 -0.19 17.90
N ALA A 149 1.90 1.00 17.45
CA ALA A 149 2.02 1.38 16.04
C ALA A 149 3.47 1.42 15.52
N ASP A 150 4.44 1.65 16.41
CA ASP A 150 5.87 1.73 16.08
C ASP A 150 6.61 0.39 16.06
N GLN A 151 5.95 -0.72 16.39
CA GLN A 151 6.52 -2.07 16.33
C GLN A 151 7.01 -2.44 14.92
N ILE A 152 6.29 -2.00 13.87
CA ILE A 152 6.69 -2.23 12.47
C ILE A 152 8.01 -1.53 12.08
N LEU A 153 8.50 -0.60 12.91
CA LEU A 153 9.72 0.16 12.65
C LEU A 153 10.96 -0.46 13.32
N LYS A 154 10.78 -1.44 14.22
CA LYS A 154 11.83 -1.91 15.14
C LYS A 154 11.88 -3.44 15.21
N GLY A 155 12.98 -3.96 15.77
CA GLY A 155 13.13 -5.35 16.17
C GLY A 155 12.92 -6.38 15.06
N GLU A 156 12.40 -7.55 15.45
CA GLU A 156 12.20 -8.69 14.55
C GLU A 156 11.19 -8.40 13.43
N ILE A 157 10.16 -7.59 13.70
CA ILE A 157 9.14 -7.23 12.71
C ILE A 157 9.76 -6.38 11.60
N ALA A 158 10.58 -5.38 11.95
CA ALA A 158 11.31 -4.60 10.96
C ALA A 158 12.21 -5.46 10.07
N CYS A 159 12.98 -6.37 10.67
CA CYS A 159 13.84 -7.31 9.94
C CYS A 159 13.03 -8.25 9.02
N PHE A 160 11.86 -8.70 9.48
CA PHE A 160 10.94 -9.50 8.69
C PHE A 160 10.42 -8.71 7.49
N LEU A 161 9.96 -7.48 7.68
CA LEU A 161 9.45 -6.62 6.61
C LEU A 161 10.52 -6.29 5.56
N ASP A 162 11.78 -6.12 5.98
CA ASP A 162 12.91 -5.91 5.05
C ASP A 162 13.15 -7.15 4.19
N SER A 163 13.12 -8.33 4.81
CA SER A 163 13.26 -9.62 4.11
C SER A 163 12.08 -9.87 3.16
N TYR A 164 10.87 -9.58 3.61
CA TYR A 164 9.64 -9.68 2.84
C TYR A 164 9.69 -8.77 1.60
N SER A 165 10.03 -7.49 1.79
CA SER A 165 10.18 -6.49 0.73
C SER A 165 11.16 -6.94 -0.34
N LYS A 166 12.34 -7.42 0.06
CA LYS A 166 13.34 -7.93 -0.88
C LYS A 166 12.79 -9.10 -1.70
N ARG A 167 12.18 -10.07 -1.03
CA ARG A 167 11.69 -11.29 -1.68
C ARG A 167 10.53 -11.02 -2.65
N ILE A 168 9.57 -10.18 -2.28
CA ILE A 168 8.44 -9.87 -3.19
C ILE A 168 8.90 -9.08 -4.42
N LYS A 169 9.88 -8.18 -4.26
CA LYS A 169 10.49 -7.45 -5.39
C LYS A 169 11.15 -8.42 -6.37
N GLU A 170 11.95 -9.37 -5.87
CA GLU A 170 12.57 -10.43 -6.69
C GLU A 170 11.52 -11.28 -7.44
N LEU A 171 10.46 -11.72 -6.75
CA LEU A 171 9.41 -12.56 -7.33
C LEU A 171 8.58 -11.86 -8.40
N THR A 172 8.41 -10.54 -8.28
CA THR A 172 7.51 -9.76 -9.14
C THR A 172 8.24 -9.05 -10.28
N GLU A 173 9.57 -9.01 -10.28
CA GLU A 173 10.36 -8.28 -11.28
C GLU A 173 10.04 -8.72 -12.71
N GLN A 174 10.10 -10.02 -13.00
CA GLN A 174 9.82 -10.53 -14.33
C GLN A 174 8.37 -10.24 -14.77
N ASP A 175 7.41 -10.39 -13.85
CA ASP A 175 6.00 -10.13 -14.13
C ASP A 175 5.74 -8.63 -14.37
N TRP A 176 6.49 -7.75 -13.69
CA TRP A 176 6.47 -6.31 -13.94
C TRP A 176 7.04 -5.96 -15.32
N GLN A 177 8.20 -6.52 -15.69
CA GLN A 177 8.76 -6.32 -17.03
C GLN A 177 7.82 -6.82 -18.14
N ASN A 178 7.13 -7.94 -17.91
CA ASN A 178 6.09 -8.44 -18.80
C ASN A 178 4.91 -7.47 -18.91
N TRP A 179 4.47 -6.89 -17.78
CA TRP A 179 3.38 -5.91 -17.76
C TRP A 179 3.73 -4.66 -18.55
N LEU A 180 4.95 -4.13 -18.39
CA LEU A 180 5.45 -2.98 -19.17
C LEU A 180 5.46 -3.27 -20.67
N ARG A 181 5.98 -4.44 -21.07
CA ARG A 181 5.99 -4.87 -22.48
C ARG A 181 4.59 -4.96 -23.09
N ARG A 182 3.60 -5.43 -22.33
CA ARG A 182 2.20 -5.49 -22.81
C ARG A 182 1.57 -4.11 -23.00
N LYS A 183 2.01 -3.10 -22.23
CA LYS A 183 1.57 -1.71 -22.40
C LYS A 183 2.29 -0.96 -23.52
N SER A 184 3.48 -1.39 -23.94
CA SER A 184 4.30 -0.70 -24.95
C SER A 184 3.71 -0.55 -26.36
N PRO A 185 2.82 -1.41 -26.90
CA PRO A 185 2.28 -1.16 -28.24
C PRO A 185 1.09 -0.19 -28.25
N VAL A 186 0.34 -0.06 -27.15
CA VAL A 186 -0.95 0.67 -27.14
C VAL A 186 -0.79 2.18 -26.89
N LEU A 187 0.37 2.63 -26.39
CA LEU A 187 0.63 4.05 -26.15
C LEU A 187 1.29 4.79 -27.33
N ASN A 188 1.77 4.07 -28.36
CA ASN A 188 2.39 4.70 -29.53
C ASN A 188 1.42 5.06 -30.66
N GLU A 189 0.18 4.55 -30.65
CA GLU A 189 -0.83 4.86 -31.68
C GLU A 189 -1.80 5.99 -31.27
N ALA A 190 -1.75 6.46 -30.01
CA ALA A 190 -2.59 7.57 -29.54
C ALA A 190 -1.94 8.96 -29.71
N CYS A 191 -0.76 9.03 -30.32
CA CYS A 191 -0.04 10.27 -30.64
C CYS A 191 0.47 10.30 -32.10
N GLN A 192 -0.37 9.84 -33.04
CA GLN A 192 -0.28 10.22 -34.45
C GLN A 192 -1.57 10.92 -34.87
#